data_AF-A0A847F7J4-F1
#
_entry.id   AF-A0A847F7J4-F1
#
_cell.length_a   1.000
_cell.length_b   1.000
_cell.length_c   1.000
_cell.angle_alpha   90.00
_cell.angle_beta   90.00
_cell.angle_gamma   90.00
#
_symmetry.space_group_name_H-M   'P 1'
#
loop_
_entity.id
_entity.type
_entity.pdbx_description
1 polymer ?
#
loop_
_entity_poly.entity_id
_entity_poly.type
_entity_poly.pdbx_seq_one_letter_code
_entity_poly.pdbx_strand_id
1 'polypeptide(L)' 'MSKTYALSDLAEALRFNPSYVRMVIRKFDRSFKEGDSISEELAKQVAQTLNREWPPAAEG' A
#
# COMPACT_ATOMS: atom_id res chain seq x y z
N MET A 1 1.01 13.32 12.10
CA MET A 1 0.49 11.97 12.41
C MET A 1 0.86 11.08 11.25
N SER A 2 1.86 10.21 11.41
CA SER A 2 2.28 9.30 10.35
C SER A 2 1.18 8.25 10.16
N LYS A 3 0.36 8.39 9.12
CA LYS A 3 -0.64 7.36 8.78
C LYS A 3 0.11 6.15 8.24
N THR A 4 0.00 5.04 8.96
CA THR A 4 0.50 3.74 8.54
C THR A 4 -0.67 2.83 8.21
N TYR A 5 -0.59 2.15 7.07
CA TYR A 5 -1.63 1.27 6.56
C TYR A 5 -1.16 -0.19 6.65
N ALA A 6 -2.08 -1.10 6.99
CA ALA A 6 -1.81 -2.52 6.84
C ALA A 6 -1.82 -2.89 5.35
N LEU A 7 -1.08 -3.95 4.98
CA LEU A 7 -1.12 -4.46 3.61
C LEU A 7 -2.53 -4.79 3.14
N SER A 8 -3.33 -5.42 3.99
CA SER A 8 -4.71 -5.78 3.68
C SER A 8 -5.55 -4.55 3.38
N ASP A 9 -5.44 -3.52 4.20
CA ASP A 9 -6.15 -2.24 4.04
C ASP A 9 -5.75 -1.55 2.73
N LEU A 10 -4.45 -1.48 2.44
CA LEU A 10 -3.93 -0.97 1.18
C LEU A 10 -4.44 -1.78 -0.02
N ALA A 11 -4.49 -3.10 0.10
CA ALA A 11 -4.94 -3.98 -0.96
C ALA A 11 -6.43 -3.82 -1.25
N GLU A 12 -7.26 -3.71 -0.21
CA GLU A 12 -8.70 -3.44 -0.32
C GLU A 12 -8.95 -2.06 -0.94
N ALA A 13 -8.25 -1.04 -0.45
CA ALA A 13 -8.27 0.32 -0.98
C ALA A 13 -7.96 0.38 -2.48
N LEU A 14 -6.91 -0.32 -2.91
CA LEU A 14 -6.49 -0.36 -4.31
C LEU A 14 -7.32 -1.33 -5.16
N ARG A 15 -8.25 -2.07 -4.54
CA ARG A 15 -9.00 -3.20 -5.12
C ARG A 15 -8.07 -4.17 -5.86
N PHE A 16 -6.97 -4.52 -5.21
CA PHE A 16 -5.95 -5.43 -5.73
C PHE A 16 -5.70 -6.58 -4.77
N ASN A 17 -5.12 -7.67 -5.29
CA ASN A 17 -4.73 -8.77 -4.42
C ASN A 17 -3.58 -8.33 -3.49
N PRO A 18 -3.65 -8.64 -2.18
CA PRO A 18 -2.60 -8.29 -1.24
C PRO A 18 -1.25 -8.89 -1.62
N SER A 19 -1.22 -10.08 -2.23
CA SER A 19 0.01 -10.67 -2.77
C SER A 19 0.65 -9.82 -3.88
N TYR A 20 -0.17 -9.17 -4.73
CA TYR A 20 0.32 -8.31 -5.80
C TYR A 20 0.82 -6.98 -5.25
N VAL A 21 0.04 -6.37 -4.34
CA VAL A 21 0.45 -5.16 -3.61
C VAL A 21 1.75 -5.39 -2.84
N ARG A 22 1.90 -6.53 -2.18
CA ARG A 22 3.14 -6.96 -1.50
C ARG A 22 4.31 -7.09 -2.46
N MET A 23 4.08 -7.64 -3.65
CA MET A 23 5.11 -7.74 -4.68
C MET A 23 5.56 -6.35 -5.15
N VAL A 24 4.63 -5.41 -5.32
CA VAL A 24 4.95 -4.02 -5.68
C VAL A 24 5.68 -3.30 -4.55
N ILE A 25 5.20 -3.41 -3.31
CA ILE A 25 5.89 -2.87 -2.13
C ILE A 25 7.32 -3.41 -2.06
N ARG A 26 7.52 -4.71 -2.28
CA ARG A 26 8.85 -5.33 -2.29
C ARG A 26 9.81 -4.78 -3.34
N LYS A 27 9.32 -4.09 -4.38
CA LYS A 27 10.17 -3.37 -5.33
C LYS A 27 10.76 -2.10 -4.70
N PHE A 28 10.02 -1.45 -3.81
CA PHE A 28 10.43 -0.23 -3.10
C PHE A 28 11.18 -0.59 -1.80
N ASP A 29 10.64 -1.56 -1.05
CA ASP A 29 11.19 -2.05 0.21
C ASP A 29 11.31 -3.57 0.21
N ARG A 30 12.50 -4.08 -0.12
CA ARG A 30 12.75 -5.53 -0.20
C ARG A 30 12.61 -6.26 1.12
N SER A 31 12.71 -5.53 2.24
CA SER A 31 12.61 -6.07 3.60
C SER A 31 11.16 -6.17 4.09
N PHE A 32 10.22 -5.58 3.34
CA PHE A 32 8.82 -5.54 3.71
C PHE A 32 8.21 -6.93 3.92
N LYS A 33 7.54 -7.07 5.07
CA LYS A 33 6.82 -8.26 5.50
C LYS A 33 5.33 -7.93 5.63
N GLU A 34 4.49 -8.95 5.59
CA GLU A 34 3.04 -8.80 5.61
C GLU A 34 2.49 -8.15 6.90
N GLY A 35 3.22 -8.27 8.01
CA GLY A 35 2.91 -7.61 9.27
C GLY A 35 3.60 -6.25 9.45
N ASP A 36 4.33 -5.78 8.44
CA ASP A 36 4.99 -4.49 8.50
C ASP A 36 4.02 -3.36 8.11
N SER A 37 4.21 -2.21 8.74
CA SER A 37 3.34 -1.06 8.57
C SER A 37 3.73 -0.26 7.34
N ILE A 38 2.80 -0.06 6.41
CA ILE A 38 3.07 0.66 5.16
C ILE A 38 2.91 2.14 5.42
N SER A 39 3.99 2.89 5.27
CA SER A 39 3.95 4.35 5.36
C SER A 39 3.14 4.93 4.19
N GLU A 40 2.48 6.07 4.41
CA GLU A 40 1.72 6.78 3.36
C GLU A 40 2.52 7.02 2.08
N GLU A 41 3.81 7.34 2.19
CA GLU A 41 4.71 7.51 1.04
C GLU A 41 4.85 6.24 0.20
N LEU A 42 5.06 5.10 0.87
CA LEU A 42 5.16 3.78 0.24
C LEU A 42 3.84 3.38 -0.41
N ALA A 43 2.72 3.60 0.28
CA ALA A 43 1.39 3.33 -0.24
C ALA A 43 1.08 4.19 -1.48
N LYS A 44 1.47 5.46 -1.47
CA LYS A 44 1.37 6.37 -2.63
C LYS A 44 2.22 5.89 -3.81
N GLN A 45 3.45 5.43 -3.57
CA GLN A 45 4.32 4.87 -4.62
C GLN A 45 3.72 3.61 -5.24
N VAL A 46 3.17 2.73 -4.41
CA VAL A 46 2.51 1.49 -4.85
C VAL A 46 1.29 1.81 -5.69
N ALA A 47 0.44 2.73 -5.26
CA ALA A 47 -0.73 3.15 -6.00
C ALA A 47 -0.39 3.80 -7.34
N GLN A 48 0.62 4.68 -7.38
CA GLN A 48 1.14 5.26 -8.63
C GLN A 48 1.66 4.17 -9.59
N THR A 49 2.39 3.19 -9.05
CA THR A 49 2.90 2.05 -9.84
C THR A 49 1.77 1.20 -10.42
N LEU A 50 0.68 1.07 -9.66
CA LEU A 50 -0.53 0.35 -10.06
C LEU A 50 -1.48 1.20 -10.89
N ASN A 51 -1.13 2.46 -11.19
CA ASN A 51 -1.95 3.43 -11.90
C ASN A 51 -3.37 3.53 -11.29
N ARG A 52 -3.42 3.60 -9.96
CA ARG A 52 -4.64 3.71 -9.15
C ARG A 52 -4.74 5.08 -8.49
N GLU A 53 -5.98 5.50 -8.24
CA GLU A 53 -6.24 6.67 -7.42
C GLU A 53 -5.76 6.45 -5.98
N TRP A 54 -4.93 7.38 -5.53
CA TRP A 54 -4.43 7.49 -4.16
C TRP A 54 -4.51 8.97 -3.75
N PRO A 55 -5.00 9.30 -2.55
CA PRO A 55 -5.32 8.41 -1.43
C PRO A 55 -6.68 7.70 -1.58
N PRO A 56 -6.81 6.45 -1.09
CA PRO A 56 -8.05 5.71 -1.08
C PRO A 56 -8.91 6.27 0.04
N ALA A 57 -9.66 7.33 -0.25
CA ALA A 57 -10.69 7.94 0.60
C ALA A 57 -10.62 7.53 2.09
N ALA A 58 -9.60 7.99 2.82
CA ALA A 58 -9.61 7.94 4.28
C ALA A 58 -10.37 9.17 4.80
N GLU A 59 -11.64 9.30 4.42
CA GLU A 59 -12.66 10.11 5.10
C GLU A 59 -14.04 9.47 4.87
N GLY A 60 -14.55 8.88 5.96
CA GLY A 60 -15.80 8.14 6.11
C GLY A 60 -15.81 7.44 7.45
#